data_AF-X1KS28-F1
#
_entry.id   AF-X1KS28-F1
#
_cell.length_a   1.000
_cell.length_b   1.000
_cell.length_c   1.000
_cell.angle_alpha   90.00
_cell.angle_beta   90.00
_cell.angle_gamma   90.00
#
_symmetry.space_group_name_H-M   'P 1'
#
loop_
_entity.id
_entity.type
_entity.pdbx_description
1 polymer ?
#
loop_
_entity_poly.entity_id
_entity_poly.type
_entity_poly.pdbx_seq_one_letter_code
_entity_poly.pdbx_strand_id
1 'polypeptide(L)'
;MYRTGIRDNDEIKKGNEKVLKARLSDAAFFYEEDRKHDFNYWIDKLKGVIFFSNLGSMYDKALRLKKVSAYIAGLPGGSGLYEKDEVSSYLAAASMLCKCDLVTNMVVEFPALQGVVGRQYAMEKGEKSEVSKAIFEHYFPRFAADILPSTDVGLILSIADKIDTITGMFLAGKMPSGSEDPFALRRKASGIVLSILKGKYDFDLTDLISYNQNLYQKSFDFRGINDLKISAEIKDFIIA
;
A
#
# COMPACT_ATOMS: atom_id res chain seq x y z
N MET A 1 -49.63 -17.42 25.20
CA MET A 1 -48.91 -16.36 25.95
C MET A 1 -47.57 -16.13 25.29
N TYR A 2 -47.46 -15.06 24.49
CA TYR A 2 -46.19 -14.63 23.91
C TYR A 2 -45.30 -14.08 25.04
N ARG A 3 -44.16 -14.73 25.30
CA ARG A 3 -43.08 -14.15 26.12
C ARG A 3 -42.43 -13.03 25.30
N THR A 4 -42.83 -11.79 25.54
CA THR A 4 -42.08 -10.61 25.12
C THR A 4 -40.80 -10.53 25.97
N GLY A 5 -39.73 -11.16 25.48
CA GLY A 5 -38.41 -11.12 26.07
C GLY A 5 -37.74 -9.78 25.84
N ILE A 6 -38.07 -8.78 26.65
CA ILE A 6 -37.18 -7.64 26.88
C ILE A 6 -36.18 -8.12 27.94
N ARG A 7 -35.06 -8.68 27.50
CA ARG A 7 -33.92 -8.93 28.39
C ARG A 7 -33.39 -7.58 28.86
N ASP A 8 -33.09 -7.51 30.15
CA ASP A 8 -32.73 -6.30 30.87
C ASP A 8 -31.59 -5.53 30.17
N ASN A 9 -31.87 -4.28 29.78
CA ASN A 9 -30.98 -3.45 28.97
C ASN A 9 -29.65 -3.20 29.69
N ASP A 10 -29.66 -3.19 31.03
CA ASP A 10 -28.47 -2.91 31.83
C ASP A 10 -27.51 -4.09 31.95
N GLU A 11 -27.99 -5.33 31.91
CA GLU A 11 -27.11 -6.51 31.82
C GLU A 11 -26.42 -6.58 30.45
N ILE A 12 -27.15 -6.27 29.38
CA ILE A 12 -26.61 -6.19 28.03
C ILE A 12 -25.55 -5.08 27.94
N LYS A 13 -25.82 -3.88 28.49
CA LYS A 13 -24.85 -2.78 28.56
C LYS A 13 -23.59 -3.18 29.31
N LYS A 14 -23.71 -3.72 30.53
CA LYS A 14 -22.55 -4.15 31.34
C LYS A 14 -21.73 -5.23 30.63
N GLY A 15 -22.41 -6.15 29.92
CA GLY A 15 -21.76 -7.14 29.07
C GLY A 15 -20.93 -6.49 27.96
N ASN A 16 -21.54 -5.57 27.21
CA ASN A 16 -20.88 -4.83 26.12
C ASN A 16 -19.71 -3.97 26.63
N GLU A 17 -19.88 -3.28 27.75
CA GLU A 17 -18.81 -2.49 28.39
C GLU A 17 -17.62 -3.37 28.78
N LYS A 18 -17.86 -4.55 29.35
CA LYS A 18 -16.80 -5.50 29.70
C LYS A 18 -16.02 -5.95 28.46
N VAL A 19 -16.71 -6.26 27.37
CA VAL A 19 -16.09 -6.65 26.10
C VAL A 19 -15.28 -5.50 25.50
N LEU A 20 -15.85 -4.29 25.45
CA LEU A 20 -15.15 -3.11 24.94
C LEU A 20 -13.91 -2.77 25.77
N LYS A 21 -14.02 -2.83 27.10
CA LYS A 21 -12.90 -2.57 28.01
C LYS A 21 -11.75 -3.56 27.78
N ALA A 22 -12.06 -4.85 27.61
CA ALA A 22 -11.06 -5.86 27.28
C ALA A 22 -10.39 -5.54 25.93
N ARG A 23 -11.19 -5.23 24.90
CA ARG A 23 -10.65 -4.93 23.56
C ARG A 23 -9.78 -3.67 23.52
N LEU A 24 -10.16 -2.64 24.27
CA LEU A 24 -9.37 -1.42 24.40
C LEU A 24 -8.07 -1.66 25.19
N SER A 25 -8.11 -2.53 26.21
CA SER A 25 -6.92 -2.94 26.95
C SER A 25 -5.92 -3.68 26.05
N ASP A 26 -6.41 -4.57 25.18
CA ASP A 26 -5.58 -5.26 24.19
C ASP A 26 -4.94 -4.27 23.22
N ALA A 27 -5.74 -3.34 22.67
CA ALA A 27 -5.23 -2.29 21.78
C ALA A 27 -4.15 -1.44 22.48
N ALA A 28 -4.37 -1.01 23.73
CA ALA A 28 -3.39 -0.26 24.49
C ALA A 28 -2.10 -1.06 24.72
N PHE A 29 -2.20 -2.35 25.02
CA PHE A 29 -1.04 -3.23 25.18
C PHE A 29 -0.23 -3.32 23.89
N PHE A 30 -0.86 -3.60 22.75
CA PHE A 30 -0.16 -3.71 21.46
C PHE A 30 0.47 -2.39 21.02
N TYR A 31 -0.22 -1.26 21.27
CA TYR A 31 0.32 0.07 21.02
C TYR A 31 1.60 0.32 21.81
N GLU A 32 1.59 0.03 23.12
CA GLU A 32 2.76 0.22 23.98
C GLU A 32 3.90 -0.75 23.64
N GLU A 33 3.61 -1.98 23.24
CA GLU A 33 4.65 -2.90 22.74
C GLU A 33 5.28 -2.41 21.43
N ASP A 34 4.48 -2.01 20.46
CA ASP A 34 4.98 -1.50 19.19
C ASP A 34 5.88 -0.27 19.37
N ARG A 35 5.52 0.65 20.28
CA ARG A 35 6.27 1.90 20.53
C ARG A 35 7.71 1.68 21.00
N LYS A 36 8.04 0.51 21.55
CA LYS A 36 9.40 0.13 21.97
C LYS A 36 10.34 -0.09 20.80
N HIS A 37 9.82 -0.27 19.59
CA HIS A 37 10.59 -0.51 18.38
C HIS A 37 10.74 0.75 17.52
N ASP A 38 11.71 0.72 16.61
CA ASP A 38 11.92 1.76 15.60
C ASP A 38 11.60 1.22 14.19
N PHE A 39 11.66 2.09 13.19
CA PHE A 39 11.42 1.66 11.81
C PHE A 39 12.47 0.68 11.30
N ASN A 40 13.73 0.73 11.77
CA ASN A 40 14.74 -0.24 11.35
C ASN A 40 14.32 -1.67 11.74
N TYR A 41 13.79 -1.83 12.95
CA TYR A 41 13.23 -3.10 13.42
C TYR A 41 12.08 -3.60 12.53
N TRP A 42 11.12 -2.74 12.21
CA TRP A 42 9.98 -3.15 11.36
C TRP A 42 10.38 -3.39 9.91
N ILE A 43 11.27 -2.59 9.34
CA ILE A 43 11.83 -2.79 8.00
C ILE A 43 12.50 -4.17 7.91
N ASP A 44 13.30 -4.55 8.93
CA ASP A 44 13.95 -5.86 8.94
C ASP A 44 12.92 -7.00 8.99
N LYS A 45 11.89 -6.86 9.82
CA LYS A 45 10.77 -7.83 9.89
C LYS A 45 10.04 -8.02 8.55
N LEU A 46 9.96 -7.00 7.68
CA LEU A 46 9.33 -7.12 6.37
C LEU A 46 10.01 -8.15 5.46
N LYS A 47 11.28 -8.51 5.71
CA LYS A 47 11.97 -9.59 4.99
C LYS A 47 11.31 -10.95 5.20
N GLY A 48 10.65 -11.14 6.34
CA GLY A 48 9.89 -12.36 6.68
C GLY A 48 8.48 -12.40 6.10
N VAL A 49 7.95 -11.29 5.57
CA VAL A 49 6.60 -11.23 5.00
C VAL A 49 6.67 -11.45 3.50
N ILE A 50 6.25 -12.62 3.04
CA ILE A 50 6.22 -12.94 1.61
C ILE A 50 5.22 -12.03 0.90
N PHE A 51 5.68 -11.31 -0.14
CA PHE A 51 4.78 -10.54 -1.00
C PHE A 51 3.97 -11.48 -1.89
N PHE A 52 4.67 -12.36 -2.62
CA PHE A 52 4.07 -13.46 -3.38
C PHE A 52 5.14 -14.50 -3.69
N SER A 53 4.73 -15.74 -3.97
CA SER A 53 5.65 -16.81 -4.37
C SER A 53 6.48 -16.35 -5.58
N ASN A 54 7.81 -16.43 -5.47
CA ASN A 54 8.79 -15.99 -6.47
C ASN A 54 8.83 -14.48 -6.79
N LEU A 55 8.16 -13.62 -6.01
CA LEU A 55 8.24 -12.14 -6.14
C LEU A 55 8.88 -11.45 -4.92
N GLY A 56 9.48 -12.25 -4.03
CA GLY A 56 10.18 -11.80 -2.83
C GLY A 56 9.28 -11.44 -1.66
N SER A 57 9.84 -10.66 -0.76
CA SER A 57 9.24 -10.18 0.48
C SER A 57 8.61 -8.79 0.34
N MET A 58 7.89 -8.34 1.37
CA MET A 58 7.42 -6.94 1.46
C MET A 58 8.59 -5.96 1.60
N TYR A 59 9.75 -6.39 2.10
CA TYR A 59 10.97 -5.60 2.08
C TYR A 59 11.46 -5.41 0.63
N ASP A 60 11.49 -6.46 -0.18
CA ASP A 60 11.88 -6.37 -1.60
C ASP A 60 10.91 -5.48 -2.37
N LYS A 61 9.62 -5.57 -2.05
CA LYS A 61 8.61 -4.66 -2.58
C LYS A 61 8.90 -3.22 -2.19
N ALA A 62 9.15 -2.90 -0.92
CA ALA A 62 9.47 -1.54 -0.47
C ALA A 62 10.70 -0.96 -1.21
N LEU A 63 11.73 -1.78 -1.44
CA LEU A 63 12.89 -1.39 -2.25
C LEU A 63 12.53 -1.08 -3.71
N ARG A 64 11.63 -1.87 -4.33
CA ARG A 64 11.11 -1.56 -5.67
C ARG A 64 10.27 -0.28 -5.66
N LEU A 65 9.39 -0.10 -4.67
CA LEU A 65 8.57 1.12 -4.54
C LEU A 65 9.43 2.38 -4.46
N LYS A 66 10.55 2.34 -3.74
CA LYS A 66 11.51 3.46 -3.68
C LYS A 66 12.03 3.83 -5.07
N LYS A 67 12.40 2.83 -5.87
CA LYS A 67 12.92 3.04 -7.23
C LYS A 67 11.84 3.53 -8.20
N VAL A 68 10.67 2.90 -8.18
CA VAL A 68 9.53 3.26 -9.04
C VAL A 68 9.02 4.66 -8.72
N SER A 69 8.90 5.00 -7.43
CA SER A 69 8.48 6.34 -7.01
C SER A 69 9.46 7.42 -7.46
N ALA A 70 10.76 7.18 -7.30
CA ALA A 70 11.81 8.09 -7.76
C ALA A 70 11.78 8.24 -9.30
N TYR A 71 11.53 7.15 -10.02
CA TYR A 71 11.38 7.18 -11.47
C TYR A 71 10.20 8.07 -11.90
N ILE A 72 9.01 7.86 -11.32
CA ILE A 72 7.83 8.68 -11.60
C ILE A 72 8.13 10.17 -11.33
N ALA A 73 8.68 10.50 -10.16
CA ALA A 73 8.97 11.89 -9.80
C ALA A 73 9.98 12.57 -10.74
N GLY A 74 10.89 11.78 -11.33
CA GLY A 74 11.90 12.24 -12.28
C GLY A 74 11.40 12.42 -13.72
N LEU A 75 10.26 11.83 -14.09
CA LEU A 75 9.69 11.96 -15.43
C LEU A 75 9.24 13.40 -15.69
N PRO A 76 9.34 13.90 -16.94
CA PRO A 76 8.62 15.10 -17.36
C PRO A 76 7.14 14.97 -16.99
N GLY A 77 6.57 15.97 -16.31
CA GLY A 77 5.17 15.91 -15.87
C GLY A 77 4.85 14.92 -14.74
N GLY A 78 5.86 14.28 -14.13
CA GLY A 78 5.69 13.26 -13.08
C GLY A 78 5.74 13.77 -11.62
N SER A 79 6.06 15.04 -11.42
CA SER A 79 5.92 15.75 -10.14
C SER A 79 5.35 17.15 -10.38
N GLY A 80 4.41 17.56 -9.53
CA GLY A 80 3.74 18.86 -9.59
C GLY A 80 4.53 19.99 -8.93
N LEU A 81 3.83 20.82 -8.15
CA LEU A 81 4.18 22.14 -7.60
C LEU A 81 5.36 22.21 -6.60
N TYR A 82 6.15 21.14 -6.45
CA TYR A 82 7.20 21.05 -5.44
C TYR A 82 8.61 21.01 -6.06
N GLU A 83 9.61 21.43 -5.30
CA GLU A 83 11.01 21.23 -5.68
C GLU A 83 11.32 19.72 -5.74
N LYS A 84 11.92 19.29 -6.85
CA LYS A 84 12.16 17.86 -7.17
C LYS A 84 12.94 17.12 -6.07
N ASP A 85 13.85 17.82 -5.39
CA ASP A 85 14.73 17.21 -4.38
C ASP A 85 13.98 16.86 -3.09
N GLU A 86 13.04 17.70 -2.65
CA GLU A 86 12.23 17.42 -1.45
C GLU A 86 11.25 16.26 -1.68
N VAL A 87 10.54 16.26 -2.81
CA VAL A 87 9.62 15.17 -3.17
C VAL A 87 10.36 13.84 -3.26
N SER A 88 11.54 13.84 -3.88
CA SER A 88 12.40 12.66 -4.00
C SER A 88 12.80 12.12 -2.62
N SER A 89 13.20 12.99 -1.70
CA SER A 89 13.55 12.62 -0.32
C SER A 89 12.35 12.03 0.44
N TYR A 90 11.18 12.66 0.35
CA TYR A 90 9.97 12.18 1.00
C TYR A 90 9.48 10.85 0.42
N LEU A 91 9.56 10.67 -0.90
CA LEU A 91 9.25 9.40 -1.54
C LEU A 91 10.21 8.29 -1.12
N ALA A 92 11.50 8.59 -1.00
CA ALA A 92 12.50 7.63 -0.55
C ALA A 92 12.21 7.12 0.87
N ALA A 93 11.89 8.03 1.79
CA ALA A 93 11.48 7.69 3.15
C ALA A 93 10.15 6.92 3.15
N ALA A 94 9.09 7.52 2.61
CA ALA A 94 7.75 6.94 2.62
C ALA A 94 7.71 5.54 1.98
N SER A 95 8.41 5.32 0.86
CA SER A 95 8.45 4.01 0.20
C SER A 95 9.00 2.91 1.10
N MET A 96 10.04 3.21 1.90
CA MET A 96 10.64 2.23 2.80
C MET A 96 9.77 1.96 4.03
N LEU A 97 9.01 2.96 4.48
CA LEU A 97 8.22 2.86 5.71
C LEU A 97 6.77 2.39 5.48
N CYS A 98 6.24 2.56 4.26
CA CYS A 98 4.80 2.45 3.99
C CYS A 98 4.17 1.08 4.27
N LYS A 99 4.98 0.02 4.32
CA LYS A 99 4.52 -1.35 4.62
C LYS A 99 4.89 -1.83 6.01
N CYS A 100 5.62 -1.04 6.80
CA CYS A 100 6.09 -1.45 8.14
C CYS A 100 4.94 -1.75 9.10
N ASP A 101 3.79 -1.12 8.91
CA ASP A 101 2.61 -1.35 9.72
C ASP A 101 2.14 -2.81 9.64
N LEU A 102 2.33 -3.51 8.52
CA LEU A 102 1.97 -4.92 8.33
C LEU A 102 2.57 -5.88 9.38
N VAL A 103 3.69 -5.52 10.00
CA VAL A 103 4.41 -6.34 10.98
C VAL A 103 4.32 -5.80 12.40
N THR A 104 3.51 -4.77 12.61
CA THR A 104 3.19 -4.25 13.95
C THR A 104 2.19 -5.16 14.63
N ASN A 105 2.29 -5.30 15.95
CA ASN A 105 1.34 -6.10 16.70
C ASN A 105 -0.07 -5.50 16.59
N MET A 106 -0.17 -4.16 16.54
CA MET A 106 -1.44 -3.47 16.37
C MET A 106 -2.15 -3.87 15.08
N VAL A 107 -1.47 -3.89 13.92
CA VAL A 107 -2.13 -4.27 12.65
C VAL A 107 -2.34 -5.78 12.54
N VAL A 108 -1.45 -6.60 13.11
CA VAL A 108 -1.65 -8.05 13.17
C VAL A 108 -2.95 -8.38 13.94
N GLU A 109 -3.20 -7.71 15.07
CA GLU A 109 -4.42 -7.91 15.86
C GLU A 109 -5.63 -7.14 15.28
N PHE A 110 -5.41 -5.97 14.69
CA PHE A 110 -6.45 -5.10 14.14
C PHE A 110 -6.16 -4.73 12.67
N PRO A 111 -6.38 -5.65 11.72
CA PRO A 111 -6.04 -5.42 10.30
C PRO A 111 -6.73 -4.19 9.70
N ALA A 112 -7.92 -3.82 10.21
CA ALA A 112 -8.65 -2.63 9.78
C ALA A 112 -7.92 -1.30 10.05
N LEU A 113 -6.90 -1.30 10.92
CA LEU A 113 -6.09 -0.13 11.24
C LEU A 113 -4.84 0.03 10.35
N GLN A 114 -4.69 -0.81 9.32
CA GLN A 114 -3.67 -0.66 8.30
C GLN A 114 -3.70 0.76 7.69
N GLY A 115 -2.52 1.31 7.44
CA GLY A 115 -2.28 2.68 7.01
C GLY A 115 -2.43 3.70 8.14
N VAL A 116 -3.46 3.58 8.99
CA VAL A 116 -3.69 4.49 10.12
C VAL A 116 -2.56 4.35 11.14
N VAL A 117 -2.23 3.12 11.53
CA VAL A 117 -1.12 2.81 12.44
C VAL A 117 0.21 3.26 11.84
N GLY A 118 0.45 2.94 10.57
CA GLY A 118 1.69 3.34 9.88
C GLY A 118 1.92 4.85 9.92
N ARG A 119 0.89 5.65 9.62
CA ARG A 119 0.97 7.12 9.72
C ARG A 119 1.18 7.59 11.15
N GLN A 120 0.42 7.05 12.10
CA GLN A 120 0.51 7.46 13.49
C GLN A 120 1.91 7.20 14.06
N TYR A 121 2.47 6.02 13.81
CA TYR A 121 3.82 5.69 14.25
C TYR A 121 4.89 6.52 13.54
N ALA A 122 4.72 6.81 12.24
CA ALA A 122 5.62 7.73 11.54
C ALA A 122 5.63 9.12 12.19
N MET A 123 4.47 9.69 12.50
CA MET A 123 4.36 10.99 13.16
C MET A 123 5.02 10.98 14.54
N GLU A 124 4.78 9.94 15.35
CA GLU A 124 5.36 9.82 16.69
C GLU A 124 6.87 9.66 16.70
N LYS A 125 7.44 9.05 15.65
CA LYS A 125 8.88 8.90 15.47
C LYS A 125 9.53 10.12 14.80
N GLY A 126 8.77 11.19 14.56
CA GLY A 126 9.29 12.47 14.06
C GLY A 126 9.46 12.56 12.55
N GLU A 127 8.83 11.66 11.79
CA GLU A 127 8.80 11.77 10.32
C GLU A 127 8.09 13.05 9.86
N LYS A 128 8.45 13.52 8.67
CA LYS A 128 7.81 14.69 8.05
C LYS A 128 6.33 14.39 7.75
N SER A 129 5.50 15.44 7.80
CA SER A 129 4.05 15.31 7.59
C SER A 129 3.73 14.66 6.24
N GLU A 130 4.49 15.00 5.22
CA GLU A 130 4.39 14.50 3.85
C GLU A 130 4.67 12.98 3.78
N VAL A 131 5.69 12.53 4.52
CA VAL A 131 6.05 11.10 4.64
C VAL A 131 4.93 10.35 5.36
N SER A 132 4.49 10.83 6.52
CA SER A 132 3.44 10.17 7.29
C SER A 132 2.10 10.12 6.53
N LYS A 133 1.75 11.20 5.83
CA LYS A 133 0.56 11.23 4.96
C LYS A 133 0.68 10.21 3.84
N ALA A 134 1.81 10.15 3.14
CA ALA A 134 2.02 9.19 2.06
C ALA A 134 1.94 7.72 2.53
N ILE A 135 2.46 7.41 3.73
CA ILE A 135 2.31 6.08 4.36
C ILE A 135 0.84 5.69 4.52
N PHE A 136 -0.05 6.63 4.86
CA PHE A 136 -1.48 6.35 4.91
C PHE A 136 -2.11 6.30 3.52
N GLU A 137 -1.80 7.30 2.69
CA GLU A 137 -2.50 7.55 1.44
C GLU A 137 -2.16 6.54 0.34
N HIS A 138 -0.99 5.89 0.36
CA HIS A 138 -0.60 4.99 -0.74
C HIS A 138 -1.56 3.80 -0.94
N TYR A 139 -2.31 3.42 0.10
CA TYR A 139 -3.36 2.40 0.02
C TYR A 139 -4.58 2.84 -0.80
N PHE A 140 -4.78 4.14 -1.00
CA PHE A 140 -5.96 4.68 -1.67
C PHE A 140 -5.88 4.66 -3.19
N PRO A 141 -7.00 4.46 -3.92
CA PRO A 141 -8.31 4.05 -3.39
C PRO A 141 -8.34 2.56 -3.03
N ARG A 142 -9.00 2.20 -1.92
CA ARG A 142 -9.13 0.80 -1.46
C ARG A 142 -10.36 0.10 -2.00
N PHE A 143 -11.37 0.84 -2.41
CA PHE A 143 -12.62 0.37 -3.02
C PHE A 143 -13.16 1.40 -4.01
N ALA A 144 -14.19 1.01 -4.78
CA ALA A 144 -14.82 1.92 -5.75
C ALA A 144 -15.43 3.12 -5.03
N ALA A 145 -15.17 4.33 -5.54
CA ALA A 145 -15.56 5.61 -4.90
C ALA A 145 -14.92 5.89 -3.52
N ASP A 146 -13.83 5.18 -3.15
CA ASP A 146 -12.98 5.62 -2.04
C ASP A 146 -12.30 6.96 -2.39
N ILE A 147 -11.78 7.63 -1.37
CA ILE A 147 -10.99 8.84 -1.57
C ILE A 147 -9.70 8.52 -2.34
N LEU A 148 -9.16 9.52 -3.03
CA LEU A 148 -7.84 9.46 -3.66
C LEU A 148 -6.80 10.15 -2.77
N PRO A 149 -5.50 9.75 -2.84
CA PRO A 149 -4.41 10.45 -2.16
C PRO A 149 -4.49 11.97 -2.38
N SER A 150 -4.27 12.76 -1.34
CA SER A 150 -4.40 14.23 -1.42
C SER A 150 -3.07 14.93 -1.66
N THR A 151 -1.95 14.24 -1.39
CA THR A 151 -0.59 14.77 -1.55
C THR A 151 0.08 14.20 -2.80
N ASP A 152 1.01 14.94 -3.40
CA ASP A 152 1.80 14.45 -4.54
C ASP A 152 2.62 13.21 -4.16
N VAL A 153 3.26 13.22 -2.98
CA VAL A 153 4.02 12.07 -2.44
C VAL A 153 3.10 10.85 -2.29
N GLY A 154 1.89 11.03 -1.77
CA GLY A 154 0.89 9.97 -1.63
C GLY A 154 0.36 9.47 -2.97
N LEU A 155 0.12 10.36 -3.94
CA LEU A 155 -0.30 10.00 -5.30
C LEU A 155 0.77 9.17 -6.02
N ILE A 156 2.02 9.63 -6.01
CA ILE A 156 3.13 8.94 -6.67
C ILE A 156 3.36 7.58 -6.01
N LEU A 157 3.40 7.51 -4.68
CA LEU A 157 3.61 6.25 -3.97
C LEU A 157 2.43 5.28 -4.16
N SER A 158 1.19 5.80 -4.23
CA SER A 158 -0.01 5.03 -4.58
C SER A 158 0.08 4.42 -5.97
N ILE A 159 0.50 5.20 -6.97
CA ILE A 159 0.72 4.71 -8.34
C ILE A 159 1.81 3.65 -8.34
N ALA A 160 2.94 3.92 -7.69
CA ALA A 160 4.08 2.99 -7.58
C ALA A 160 3.68 1.65 -6.95
N ASP A 161 2.91 1.65 -5.86
CA ASP A 161 2.48 0.42 -5.19
C ASP A 161 1.55 -0.43 -6.05
N LYS A 162 0.64 0.23 -6.78
CA LYS A 162 -0.34 -0.42 -7.65
C LYS A 162 0.32 -0.98 -8.90
N ILE A 163 1.19 -0.20 -9.56
CA ILE A 163 1.90 -0.65 -10.76
C ILE A 163 2.86 -1.80 -10.42
N ASP A 164 3.60 -1.75 -9.30
CA ASP A 164 4.43 -2.86 -8.81
C ASP A 164 3.60 -4.13 -8.62
N THR A 165 2.44 -4.01 -7.99
CA THR A 165 1.57 -5.17 -7.77
C THR A 165 1.04 -5.76 -9.07
N ILE A 166 0.55 -4.92 -10.00
CA ILE A 166 0.05 -5.38 -11.30
C ILE A 166 1.17 -6.05 -12.09
N THR A 167 2.31 -5.38 -12.24
CA THR A 167 3.46 -5.93 -12.97
C THR A 167 3.92 -7.26 -12.39
N GLY A 168 4.08 -7.35 -11.07
CA GLY A 168 4.48 -8.58 -10.40
C GLY A 168 3.48 -9.72 -10.63
N MET A 169 2.17 -9.46 -10.50
CA MET A 169 1.16 -10.50 -10.72
C MET A 169 1.09 -10.96 -12.17
N PHE A 170 1.25 -10.06 -13.15
CA PHE A 170 1.29 -10.42 -14.57
C PHE A 170 2.50 -11.30 -14.87
N LEU A 171 3.69 -10.93 -14.38
CA LEU A 171 4.90 -11.74 -14.49
C LEU A 171 4.77 -13.11 -13.79
N ALA A 172 3.98 -13.20 -12.71
CA ALA A 172 3.67 -14.46 -12.04
C ALA A 172 2.55 -15.28 -12.72
N GLY A 173 2.00 -14.82 -13.85
CA GLY A 173 0.88 -15.47 -14.55
C GLY A 173 -0.43 -15.44 -13.76
N LYS A 174 -0.62 -14.43 -12.90
CA LYS A 174 -1.79 -14.23 -12.01
C LYS A 174 -2.71 -13.11 -12.49
N MET A 175 -2.98 -13.11 -13.80
CA MET A 175 -3.93 -12.18 -14.40
C MET A 175 -5.37 -12.53 -13.97
N PRO A 176 -6.28 -11.54 -13.85
CA PRO A 176 -7.68 -11.82 -13.56
C PRO A 176 -8.33 -12.60 -14.70
N SER A 177 -9.22 -13.54 -14.40
CA SER A 177 -9.96 -14.33 -15.40
C SER A 177 -11.47 -14.20 -15.17
N GLY A 178 -12.24 -13.96 -16.24
CA GLY A 178 -13.69 -13.81 -16.15
C GLY A 178 -14.10 -12.76 -15.10
N SER A 179 -14.96 -13.15 -14.15
CA SER A 179 -15.37 -12.30 -13.03
C SER A 179 -14.41 -12.31 -11.83
N GLU A 180 -13.42 -13.20 -11.80
CA GLU A 180 -12.53 -13.35 -10.65
C GLU A 180 -11.38 -12.33 -10.70
N ASP A 181 -11.08 -11.74 -9.55
CA ASP A 181 -9.93 -10.84 -9.34
C ASP A 181 -9.43 -10.97 -7.88
N PRO A 182 -8.79 -12.09 -7.52
CA PRO A 182 -8.41 -12.38 -6.14
C PRO A 182 -7.38 -11.38 -5.57
N PHE A 183 -6.61 -10.72 -6.44
CA PHE A 183 -5.57 -9.75 -6.06
C PHE A 183 -6.02 -8.29 -6.25
N ALA A 184 -7.30 -8.07 -6.59
CA ALA A 184 -7.90 -6.76 -6.82
C ALA A 184 -7.15 -5.91 -7.86
N LEU A 185 -6.61 -6.53 -8.91
CA LEU A 185 -5.83 -5.88 -9.96
C LEU A 185 -6.65 -4.88 -10.76
N ARG A 186 -7.92 -5.16 -11.05
CA ARG A 186 -8.79 -4.22 -11.80
C ARG A 186 -9.00 -2.93 -11.02
N ARG A 187 -9.22 -3.07 -9.72
CA ARG A 187 -9.32 -1.91 -8.82
C ARG A 187 -8.01 -1.14 -8.70
N LYS A 188 -6.87 -1.83 -8.69
CA LYS A 188 -5.55 -1.18 -8.71
C LYS A 188 -5.34 -0.42 -10.03
N ALA A 189 -5.73 -0.99 -11.17
CA ALA A 189 -5.70 -0.33 -12.48
C ALA A 189 -6.52 0.96 -12.48
N SER A 190 -7.78 0.92 -12.06
CA SER A 190 -8.61 2.13 -11.95
C SER A 190 -8.00 3.14 -10.98
N GLY A 191 -7.41 2.68 -9.87
CA GLY A 191 -6.72 3.55 -8.91
C GLY A 191 -5.50 4.28 -9.50
N ILE A 192 -4.75 3.65 -10.40
CA ILE A 192 -3.64 4.28 -11.14
C ILE A 192 -4.19 5.40 -12.02
N VAL A 193 -5.17 5.10 -12.88
CA VAL A 193 -5.77 6.08 -13.81
C VAL A 193 -6.33 7.28 -13.06
N LEU A 194 -7.12 7.05 -12.01
CA LEU A 194 -7.71 8.12 -11.20
C LEU A 194 -6.64 8.97 -10.49
N SER A 195 -5.54 8.36 -10.04
CA SER A 195 -4.45 9.09 -9.39
C SER A 195 -3.67 9.94 -10.39
N ILE A 196 -3.42 9.44 -11.61
CA ILE A 196 -2.79 10.18 -12.71
C ILE A 196 -3.66 11.40 -13.07
N LEU A 197 -4.96 11.20 -13.26
CA LEU A 197 -5.90 12.28 -13.58
C LEU A 197 -5.97 13.34 -12.46
N LYS A 198 -6.01 12.91 -11.20
CA LYS A 198 -6.03 13.83 -10.04
C LYS A 198 -4.74 14.65 -9.94
N GLY A 199 -3.59 13.98 -10.08
CA GLY A 199 -2.28 14.63 -10.05
C GLY A 199 -1.96 15.45 -11.29
N LYS A 200 -2.78 15.34 -12.35
CA LYS A 200 -2.53 15.93 -13.67
C LYS A 200 -1.14 15.54 -14.21
N TYR A 201 -0.74 14.29 -13.95
CA TYR A 201 0.54 13.79 -14.43
C TYR A 201 0.48 13.48 -15.92
N ASP A 202 1.56 13.80 -16.62
CA ASP A 202 1.68 13.64 -18.07
C ASP A 202 2.98 12.89 -18.40
N PHE A 203 2.97 11.58 -18.13
CA PHE A 203 4.08 10.68 -18.43
C PHE A 203 3.58 9.43 -19.19
N ASP A 204 4.48 8.82 -19.98
CA ASP A 204 4.14 7.59 -20.71
C ASP A 204 4.04 6.41 -19.73
N LEU A 205 2.85 5.83 -19.63
CA LEU A 205 2.59 4.64 -18.81
C LEU A 205 3.43 3.45 -19.27
N THR A 206 3.75 3.36 -20.56
CA THR A 206 4.58 2.30 -21.14
C THR A 206 5.97 2.31 -20.53
N ASP A 207 6.58 3.48 -20.43
CA ASP A 207 7.91 3.67 -19.84
C ASP A 207 7.94 3.26 -18.36
N LEU A 208 6.89 3.63 -17.61
CA LEU A 208 6.73 3.22 -16.22
C LEU A 208 6.59 1.69 -16.07
N ILE A 209 5.79 1.04 -16.92
CA ILE A 209 5.61 -0.41 -16.93
C ILE A 209 6.95 -1.10 -17.24
N SER A 210 7.63 -0.67 -18.31
CA SER A 210 8.92 -1.23 -18.73
C SER A 210 10.00 -1.06 -17.68
N TYR A 211 10.07 0.11 -17.03
CA TYR A 211 10.99 0.36 -15.93
C TYR A 211 10.77 -0.63 -14.77
N ASN A 212 9.51 -0.81 -14.37
CA ASN A 212 9.15 -1.69 -13.27
C ASN A 212 9.41 -3.17 -13.60
N GLN A 213 9.08 -3.60 -14.82
CA GLN A 213 9.41 -4.95 -15.30
C GLN A 213 10.92 -5.23 -15.22
N ASN A 214 11.74 -4.27 -15.63
CA ASN A 214 13.19 -4.42 -15.54
C ASN A 214 13.69 -4.58 -14.10
N LEU A 215 13.05 -3.94 -13.12
CA LEU A 215 13.37 -4.13 -11.71
C LEU A 215 13.06 -5.56 -11.25
N TYR A 216 11.92 -6.11 -11.67
CA TYR A 216 11.56 -7.49 -11.37
C TYR A 216 12.55 -8.48 -11.97
N GLN A 217 12.88 -8.35 -13.26
CA GLN A 217 13.78 -9.26 -13.97
C GLN A 217 15.23 -9.24 -13.45
N LYS A 218 15.67 -8.10 -12.90
CA LYS A 218 16.98 -8.01 -12.23
C LYS A 218 17.02 -8.76 -10.90
N SER A 219 15.87 -8.96 -10.27
CA SER A 219 15.76 -9.54 -8.93
C SER A 219 15.24 -10.97 -8.92
N PHE A 220 14.52 -11.41 -9.96
CA PHE A 220 13.88 -12.71 -10.01
C PHE A 220 13.98 -13.32 -11.43
N ASP A 221 14.04 -14.65 -11.48
CA ASP A 221 14.07 -15.42 -12.73
C ASP A 221 12.66 -15.74 -13.22
N PHE A 222 12.29 -15.18 -14.36
CA PHE A 222 11.01 -15.40 -15.04
C PHE A 222 11.24 -16.19 -16.33
N ARG A 223 11.49 -17.50 -16.23
CA ARG A 223 11.75 -18.33 -17.41
C ARG A 223 10.55 -18.37 -18.35
N GLY A 224 10.80 -18.15 -19.65
CA GLY A 224 9.82 -18.36 -20.71
C GLY A 224 8.77 -17.25 -20.90
N ILE A 225 8.98 -16.09 -20.27
CA ILE A 225 8.11 -14.93 -20.42
C ILE A 225 8.53 -14.07 -21.61
N ASN A 226 7.55 -13.62 -22.42
CA ASN A 226 7.77 -12.65 -23.49
C ASN A 226 7.48 -11.24 -22.98
N ASP A 227 8.55 -10.50 -22.70
CA ASP A 227 8.51 -9.19 -22.04
C ASP A 227 7.68 -8.13 -22.77
N LEU A 228 7.85 -8.04 -24.10
CA LEU A 228 7.13 -7.07 -24.92
C LEU A 228 5.62 -7.34 -24.91
N LYS A 229 5.25 -8.63 -24.95
CA LYS A 229 3.84 -9.03 -24.88
C LYS A 229 3.21 -8.66 -23.54
N ILE A 230 3.90 -8.92 -22.42
CA ILE A 230 3.38 -8.59 -21.09
C ILE A 230 3.27 -7.09 -20.87
N SER A 231 4.23 -6.29 -21.34
CA SER A 231 4.15 -4.82 -21.27
C SER A 231 2.87 -4.28 -21.93
N ALA A 232 2.55 -4.76 -23.13
CA ALA A 232 1.33 -4.38 -23.83
C ALA A 232 0.07 -4.85 -23.07
N GLU A 233 0.04 -6.09 -22.60
CA GLU A 233 -1.09 -6.63 -21.82
C GLU A 233 -1.35 -5.85 -20.54
N ILE A 234 -0.32 -5.44 -19.79
CA ILE A 234 -0.47 -4.60 -18.60
C ILE A 234 -1.03 -3.24 -18.98
N LYS A 235 -0.52 -2.62 -20.05
CA LYS A 235 -1.00 -1.31 -20.50
C LYS A 235 -2.47 -1.37 -20.85
N ASP A 236 -2.86 -2.31 -21.71
CA ASP A 236 -4.25 -2.53 -22.12
C ASP A 236 -5.14 -2.81 -20.91
N PHE A 237 -4.66 -3.59 -19.95
CA PHE A 237 -5.40 -3.87 -18.71
C PHE A 237 -5.61 -2.63 -17.83
N ILE A 238 -4.66 -1.69 -17.80
CA ILE A 238 -4.79 -0.48 -16.98
C ILE A 238 -5.76 0.53 -17.61
N ILE A 239 -5.81 0.59 -18.95
CA ILE A 239 -6.62 1.57 -19.69
C ILE A 239 -8.00 1.06 -20.12
N ALA A 240 -8.28 -0.23 -19.94
CA ALA A 240 -9.58 -0.86 -20.21
C ALA A 240 -10.67 -0.38 -19.24
#